data_AF-A0A2L2Z6D8-F1
#
_entry.id   AF-A0A2L2Z6D8-F1
#
_cell.length_a   1.000
_cell.length_b   1.000
_cell.length_c   1.000
_cell.angle_alpha   90.00
_cell.angle_beta   90.00
_cell.angle_gamma   90.00
#
_symmetry.space_group_name_H-M   'P 1'
#
loop_
_entity.id
_entity.type
_entity.pdbx_description
1 polymer ?
#
loop_
_entity_poly.entity_id
_entity_poly.type
_entity_poly.pdbx_seq_one_letter_code
_entity_poly.pdbx_strand_id
1 'polypeptide(L)' 'VVNGDSPFQFQWFKDGTQLQENDKITMTKTPDEFSSILTIKSLDSLSNGNYTCRVSNAAGFDEKSDIL' A
#
# COMPACT_ATOMS: atom_id res chain seq x y z
N VAL A 1 9.58 7.26 12.52
CA VAL A 1 9.62 6.01 13.31
C VAL A 1 8.30 5.30 13.08
N VAL A 2 8.31 4.15 12.41
CA VAL A 2 7.14 3.25 12.34
C VAL A 2 7.10 2.55 13.70
N ASN A 3 6.04 2.79 14.48
CA ASN A 3 5.85 2.17 15.80
C ASN A 3 4.68 1.18 15.70
N GLY A 4 4.89 -0.07 16.12
CA GLY A 4 3.83 -1.06 16.26
C GLY A 4 4.38 -2.49 16.36
N ASP A 5 3.57 -3.38 16.91
CA ASP A 5 3.93 -4.79 17.03
C ASP A 5 3.60 -5.54 15.73
N SER A 6 4.55 -6.35 15.27
CA SER A 6 4.38 -7.27 14.17
C SER A 6 3.41 -8.41 14.53
N PRO A 7 2.78 -9.09 13.54
CA PRO A 7 2.96 -8.91 12.10
C PRO A 7 2.12 -7.77 11.53
N PHE A 8 2.75 -6.92 10.71
CA PHE A 8 2.04 -5.92 9.91
C PHE A 8 1.49 -6.50 8.62
N GLN A 9 0.24 -6.21 8.33
CA GLN A 9 -0.42 -6.47 7.06
C GLN A 9 -0.59 -5.16 6.31
N PHE A 10 -0.04 -5.10 5.11
CA PHE A 10 -0.11 -3.94 4.22
C PHE A 10 -1.17 -4.17 3.15
N GLN A 11 -2.00 -3.17 2.91
CA GLN A 11 -3.02 -3.15 1.88
C GLN A 11 -2.96 -1.81 1.15
N TRP A 12 -3.03 -1.85 -0.17
CA TRP A 12 -3.05 -0.66 -1.02
C TRP A 12 -4.43 -0.50 -1.65
N PHE A 13 -4.90 0.74 -1.73
CA PHE A 13 -6.17 1.10 -2.34
C PHE A 13 -5.95 2.23 -3.35
N LYS A 14 -6.75 2.23 -4.42
CA LYS A 14 -6.87 3.34 -5.36
C LYS A 14 -8.33 3.78 -5.37
N ASP A 15 -8.57 5.04 -5.07
CA ASP A 15 -9.92 5.64 -5.05
C ASP A 15 -10.90 4.83 -4.17
N GLY A 16 -10.41 4.30 -3.04
CA GLY A 16 -11.16 3.45 -2.10
C GLY A 16 -11.30 1.98 -2.51
N THR A 17 -10.85 1.58 -3.70
CA THR A 17 -10.88 0.20 -4.18
C THR A 17 -9.55 -0.50 -3.88
N GLN A 18 -9.60 -1.66 -3.23
CA GLN A 18 -8.39 -2.42 -2.92
C GLN A 18 -7.70 -2.87 -4.21
N LEU A 19 -6.42 -2.54 -4.32
CA LEU A 19 -5.58 -2.97 -5.44
C LEU A 19 -5.18 -4.43 -5.27
N GLN A 20 -5.00 -5.12 -6.39
CA GLN A 20 -4.46 -6.47 -6.46
C GLN A 20 -3.24 -6.48 -7.37
N GLU A 21 -2.26 -7.31 -7.03
CA GLU A 21 -1.09 -7.51 -7.88
C GLU A 21 -1.50 -8.07 -9.25
N ASN A 22 -0.85 -7.58 -10.29
CA ASN A 22 -1.04 -8.01 -11.67
C ASN A 22 0.20 -7.64 -12.49
N ASP A 23 0.14 -7.83 -13.81
CA ASP A 23 1.27 -7.54 -14.69
C ASP A 23 1.79 -6.09 -14.61
N LYS A 24 0.94 -5.12 -14.24
CA LYS A 24 1.30 -3.70 -14.10
C LYS A 24 1.59 -3.27 -12.65
N ILE A 25 0.98 -3.93 -11.66
CA ILE A 25 1.01 -3.52 -10.25
C ILE A 25 1.69 -4.60 -9.41
N THR A 26 2.72 -4.22 -8.65
CA THR A 26 3.36 -5.09 -7.66
C THR A 26 3.43 -4.41 -6.30
N MET A 27 3.29 -5.18 -5.23
CA MET A 27 3.28 -4.74 -3.84
C MET A 27 4.30 -5.54 -3.03
N THR A 28 5.46 -4.95 -2.77
CA THR A 28 6.55 -5.66 -2.10
C THR A 28 6.67 -5.20 -0.66
N LYS A 29 6.71 -6.14 0.28
CA LYS A 29 7.07 -5.83 1.68
C LYS A 29 8.59 -5.76 1.81
N THR A 30 9.10 -4.77 2.55
CA THR A 30 10.54 -4.66 2.79
C THR A 30 11.05 -5.77 3.72
N PRO A 31 12.33 -6.17 3.64
CA PRO A 31 12.88 -7.23 4.49
C PRO A 31 12.83 -6.93 6.00
N ASP A 32 12.74 -5.65 6.38
CA ASP A 32 12.58 -5.22 7.77
C ASP A 32 11.12 -5.34 8.26
N GLU A 33 10.18 -5.71 7.38
CA GLU A 33 8.75 -5.90 7.65
C GLU A 33 7.96 -4.64 8.06
N PHE A 34 8.59 -3.46 8.08
CA PHE A 34 7.99 -2.20 8.52
C PHE A 34 7.44 -1.33 7.38
N SER A 35 7.72 -1.68 6.13
CA SER A 35 7.29 -0.90 4.97
C SER A 35 6.75 -1.80 3.84
N SER A 36 5.95 -1.19 2.97
CA SER A 36 5.50 -1.78 1.71
C SER A 36 5.71 -0.78 0.59
N ILE A 37 6.04 -1.29 -0.59
CA ILE A 37 6.31 -0.51 -1.80
C ILE A 37 5.29 -0.92 -2.86
N LEU A 38 4.44 0.02 -3.26
CA LEU A 38 3.60 -0.10 -4.45
C LEU A 38 4.40 0.34 -5.68
N THR A 39 4.52 -0.53 -6.68
CA THR A 39 5.15 -0.21 -7.97
C THR A 39 4.14 -0.35 -9.09
N ILE A 40 4.02 0.70 -9.90
CA ILE A 40 3.20 0.72 -11.11
C ILE A 40 4.15 0.82 -12.30
N LYS A 41 4.28 -0.27 -13.10
CA LYS A 41 5.32 -0.40 -14.13
C LYS A 41 5.23 0.64 -15.25
N SER A 42 4.03 1.11 -15.56
CA SER A 42 3.79 2.11 -16.60
C SER A 42 2.56 2.93 -16.23
N LEU A 43 2.72 4.26 -16.23
CA LEU A 43 1.63 5.20 -15.94
C LEU A 43 0.86 5.51 -17.22
N ASP A 44 -0.45 5.46 -17.11
CA ASP A 44 -1.42 5.88 -18.14
C ASP A 44 -2.48 6.80 -17.51
N SER A 45 -3.43 7.29 -18.31
CA SER A 45 -4.47 8.19 -17.81
C SER A 45 -5.32 7.59 -16.69
N LEU A 46 -5.43 6.26 -16.61
CA LEU A 46 -6.17 5.54 -15.58
C LEU A 46 -5.37 5.39 -14.28
N SER A 47 -4.07 5.69 -14.32
CA SER A 47 -3.19 5.61 -13.16
C SER A 47 -3.35 6.80 -12.21
N ASN A 48 -3.95 7.91 -12.65
CA ASN A 48 -4.30 9.02 -11.75
C ASN A 48 -5.31 8.57 -10.70
N GLY A 49 -5.15 9.04 -9.47
CA GLY A 49 -6.09 8.72 -8.40
C GLY A 49 -5.49 8.92 -7.01
N ASN A 50 -6.34 8.73 -6.01
CA ASN A 50 -5.92 8.77 -4.61
C ASN A 50 -5.46 7.37 -4.17
N TYR A 51 -4.19 7.26 -3.83
CA TYR A 51 -3.58 6.01 -3.37
C TYR A 51 -3.47 6.00 -1.85
N THR A 52 -4.06 4.99 -1.22
CA THR A 52 -4.03 4.80 0.22
C THR A 52 -3.22 3.57 0.57
N CYS A 53 -2.21 3.73 1.44
CA CYS A 53 -1.56 2.61 2.11
C CYS A 53 -2.19 2.46 3.49
N ARG A 54 -2.74 1.27 3.76
CA ARG A 54 -3.22 0.86 5.08
C ARG A 54 -2.28 -0.18 5.67
N VAL A 55 -1.88 0.04 6.91
CA VAL A 55 -1.08 -0.90 7.70
C VAL A 55 -1.89 -1.34 8.90
N SER A 56 -2.01 -2.65 9.13
CA SER A 56 -2.79 -3.20 10.24
C SER A 56 -2.04 -4.28 11.01
N ASN A 57 -2.35 -4.40 12.30
CA ASN A 57 -1.91 -5.48 13.19
C ASN A 57 -3.04 -5.82 14.18
N ALA A 58 -2.75 -6.63 15.21
CA ALA A 58 -3.75 -7.03 16.20
C ALA A 58 -4.33 -5.87 17.04
N ALA A 59 -3.60 -4.74 17.14
CA ALA A 59 -4.04 -3.58 17.90
C ALA A 59 -4.95 -2.63 17.09
N GLY A 60 -4.88 -2.68 15.76
CA GLY A 60 -5.69 -1.83 14.89
C GLY A 60 -5.04 -1.58 13.53
N PHE A 61 -5.32 -0.41 12.95
CA PHE A 61 -4.74 0.01 11.68
C PHE A 61 -4.46 1.51 11.67
N ASP A 62 -3.50 1.92 10.85
CA ASP A 62 -3.33 3.30 10.40
C ASP A 62 -3.30 3.33 8.87
N GLU A 63 -3.67 4.46 8.29
CA GLU A 63 -3.67 4.66 6.85
C GLU A 63 -3.23 6.07 6.46
N LYS A 64 -2.58 6.17 5.31
CA LYS A 64 -2.14 7.43 4.71
C LYS A 64 -2.46 7.42 3.22
N SER A 65 -2.92 8.55 2.73
CA SER A 65 -3.41 8.74 1.36
C SER A 65 -2.63 9.85 0.68
N ASP A 66 -2.29 9.66 -0.59
CA ASP A 66 -1.67 10.68 -1.43
C ASP A 66 -2.23 10.63 -2.86
N ILE A 67 -2.27 11.79 -3.52
CA ILE A 67 -2.82 11.93 -4.87
C ILE A 67 -1.68 11.84 -5.88
N LEU A 68 -1.81 10.91 -6.83
CA LEU A 68 -0.96 10.82 -8.01
C LEU A 68 -1.68 11.39 -9.24
#